data_AF-Q31GI4-F1
#
_entry.id   AF-Q31GI4-F1
#
_cell.length_a   1.000
_cell.length_b   1.000
_cell.length_c   1.000
_cell.angle_alpha   90.00
_cell.angle_beta   90.00
_cell.angle_gamma   90.00
#
_symmetry.space_group_name_H-M   'P 1'
#
loop_
_entity.id
_entity.type
_entity.pdbx_description
1 polymer ?
#
loop_
_entity_poly.entity_id
_entity_poly.type
_entity_poly.pdbx_seq_one_letter_code
_entity_poly.pdbx_strand_id
1 'polypeptide(L)'
;MDNQNQNEGLNRLAGAAENFVKQEKWSRRWTNLLKLSVILYIIVTLVMLASQFTSEEDVLSGSKHVAVVKLEGAIMPGSRTSAETLNPLLNSAFKNPNSQAVIIKANSPGGSPVQSALINDEITRLKTLYNKPVYVVVEDLCASGCYYIAVAADKIYANKGSIIGSIGVRMDTFGVTGLMEKMGIENRSMHAGEHKAFIDPFSPKDESGRQFFQERILERTHQQFIEAVRKGRGDRIKENENTYTGLVWLGDEAVKNGMIDGLGDIGYVKREIIKQTNTRHYEAEKTFMEQLMGDISSETATRLSMYFTTLK
;
A
#
# COMPACT_ATOMS: atom_id res chain seq x y z
N MET A 1 -13.46 -40.47 77.21
CA MET A 1 -13.53 -39.20 76.46
C MET A 1 -12.18 -38.82 75.83
N ASP A 2 -11.17 -39.71 75.79
CA ASP A 2 -9.80 -39.36 75.38
C ASP A 2 -9.50 -39.67 73.89
N ASN A 3 -10.15 -40.69 73.31
CA ASN A 3 -9.91 -41.13 71.92
C ASN A 3 -10.53 -40.22 70.84
N GLN A 4 -11.57 -39.43 71.17
CA GLN A 4 -12.21 -38.54 70.18
C GLN A 4 -11.38 -37.26 69.96
N ASN A 5 -10.79 -36.68 71.01
CA ASN A 5 -9.93 -35.50 70.89
C ASN A 5 -8.61 -35.79 70.17
N GLN A 6 -8.03 -36.99 70.35
CA GLN A 6 -6.82 -37.40 69.60
C GLN A 6 -7.10 -37.58 68.11
N ASN A 7 -8.23 -38.18 67.73
CA ASN A 7 -8.62 -38.35 66.33
C ASN A 7 -8.96 -37.02 65.64
N GLU A 8 -9.54 -36.07 66.37
CA GLU A 8 -9.81 -34.72 65.86
C GLU A 8 -8.53 -33.90 65.66
N GLY A 9 -7.56 -34.03 66.57
CA GLY A 9 -6.22 -33.46 66.43
C GLY A 9 -5.45 -34.04 65.23
N LEU A 10 -5.49 -35.37 65.05
CA LEU A 10 -4.85 -36.06 63.92
C LEU A 10 -5.50 -35.69 62.58
N ASN A 11 -6.83 -35.58 62.51
CA ASN A 11 -7.53 -35.14 61.29
C ASN A 11 -7.25 -33.68 60.94
N ARG A 12 -7.11 -32.80 61.94
CA ARG A 12 -6.69 -31.40 61.73
C ARG A 12 -5.25 -31.31 61.23
N LEU A 13 -4.35 -32.14 61.76
CA LEU A 13 -2.97 -32.24 61.28
C LEU A 13 -2.89 -32.82 59.86
N ALA A 14 -3.69 -33.84 59.55
CA ALA A 14 -3.77 -34.42 58.21
C ALA A 14 -4.33 -33.40 57.20
N GLY A 15 -5.40 -32.68 57.53
CA GLY A 15 -5.96 -31.62 56.68
C GLY A 15 -5.01 -30.43 56.51
N ALA A 16 -4.26 -30.06 57.56
CA ALA A 16 -3.22 -29.05 57.45
C ALA A 16 -2.10 -29.53 56.50
N ALA A 17 -1.60 -30.76 56.69
CA ALA A 17 -0.57 -31.35 55.83
C ALA A 17 -1.00 -31.46 54.36
N GLU A 18 -2.24 -31.88 54.10
CA GLU A 18 -2.79 -31.95 52.74
C GLU A 18 -2.90 -30.56 52.09
N ASN A 19 -3.36 -29.55 52.83
CA ASN A 19 -3.41 -28.17 52.36
C ASN A 19 -2.01 -27.59 52.09
N PHE A 20 -1.02 -27.88 52.94
CA PHE A 20 0.37 -27.50 52.73
C PHE A 20 0.93 -28.12 51.44
N VAL A 21 0.72 -29.42 51.21
CA VAL A 21 1.18 -30.11 49.99
C VAL A 21 0.50 -29.57 48.73
N LYS A 22 -0.79 -29.24 48.80
CA LYS A 22 -1.54 -28.66 47.67
C LYS A 22 -1.05 -27.24 47.35
N GLN A 23 -0.78 -26.44 48.37
CA GLN A 23 -0.23 -25.08 48.23
C GLN A 23 1.19 -25.09 47.66
N GLU A 24 2.02 -26.05 48.06
CA GLU A 24 3.38 -26.21 47.53
C GLU A 24 3.38 -26.62 46.05
N LYS A 25 2.49 -27.54 45.64
CA LYS A 25 2.31 -27.92 44.23
C LYS A 25 1.83 -26.75 43.38
N TRP A 26 0.91 -25.94 43.90
CA TRP A 26 0.37 -24.78 43.19
C TRP A 26 1.42 -23.66 43.08
N SER A 27 2.14 -23.38 44.15
CA SER A 27 3.27 -22.43 44.17
C SER A 27 4.39 -22.83 43.19
N ARG A 28 4.77 -24.11 43.15
CA ARG A 28 5.77 -24.62 42.19
C ARG A 28 5.30 -24.48 40.74
N ARG A 29 4.01 -24.74 40.47
CA ARG A 29 3.43 -24.55 39.13
C ARG A 29 3.42 -23.09 38.70
N TRP A 30 3.02 -22.16 39.58
CA TRP A 30 3.06 -20.72 39.31
C TRP A 30 4.48 -20.18 39.15
N THR A 31 5.41 -20.64 39.97
CA THR A 31 6.83 -20.27 39.86
C THR A 31 7.43 -20.77 38.55
N ASN A 32 7.10 -22.00 38.13
CA ASN A 32 7.55 -22.54 36.85
C ASN A 32 6.91 -21.81 35.65
N LEU A 33 5.62 -21.46 35.74
CA LEU A 33 4.93 -20.64 34.74
C LEU A 33 5.59 -19.27 34.59
N LEU A 34 5.90 -18.60 35.71
CA LEU A 34 6.55 -17.29 35.70
C LEU A 34 7.98 -17.36 35.17
N LYS A 35 8.73 -18.42 35.49
CA LYS A 35 10.06 -18.66 34.90
C LYS A 35 9.96 -18.89 33.40
N LEU A 36 8.99 -19.68 32.94
CA LEU A 36 8.75 -19.92 31.51
C LEU A 36 8.36 -18.64 30.79
N SER A 37 7.53 -17.77 31.39
CA SER A 37 7.18 -16.48 30.79
C SER A 37 8.36 -15.52 30.71
N VAL A 38 9.25 -15.51 31.72
CA VAL A 38 10.49 -14.71 31.68
C VAL A 38 11.44 -15.24 30.61
N ILE A 39 11.61 -16.56 30.49
CA ILE A 39 12.42 -17.18 29.44
C ILE A 39 11.84 -16.83 28.07
N LEU A 40 10.52 -16.94 27.88
CA LEU A 40 9.85 -16.56 26.64
C LEU A 40 10.05 -15.07 26.33
N TYR A 41 9.91 -14.20 27.32
CA TYR A 41 10.15 -12.76 27.17
C TYR A 41 11.59 -12.47 26.73
N ILE A 42 12.59 -13.12 27.35
CA ILE A 42 14.00 -12.98 26.96
C ILE A 42 14.22 -13.47 25.53
N ILE A 43 13.65 -14.63 25.16
CA ILE A 43 13.75 -15.18 23.80
C ILE A 43 13.13 -14.21 22.79
N VAL A 44 11.91 -13.71 23.04
CA VAL A 44 11.24 -12.76 22.14
C VAL A 44 12.04 -11.46 22.03
N THR A 45 12.57 -10.95 23.14
CA THR A 45 13.39 -9.73 23.14
C THR A 45 14.70 -9.94 22.38
N LEU A 46 15.36 -11.09 22.55
CA LEU A 46 16.57 -11.43 21.79
C LEU A 46 16.29 -11.61 20.31
N VAL A 47 15.14 -12.19 19.94
CA VAL A 47 14.70 -12.31 18.54
C VAL A 47 14.43 -10.93 17.95
N MET A 48 13.75 -10.03 18.67
CA MET A 48 13.51 -8.65 18.25
C MET A 48 14.79 -7.80 18.17
N LEU A 49 15.76 -8.07 19.04
CA LEU A 49 17.06 -7.42 18.99
C LEU A 49 17.90 -7.95 17.82
N ALA A 50 17.92 -9.27 17.62
CA ALA A 50 18.59 -9.89 16.50
C ALA A 50 18.00 -9.42 15.16
N SER A 51 16.67 -9.26 15.05
CA SER A 51 16.03 -8.75 13.83
C SER A 51 16.46 -7.32 13.46
N GLN A 52 16.90 -6.51 14.44
CA GLN A 52 17.45 -5.17 14.19
C GLN A 52 18.90 -5.19 13.68
N PHE A 53 19.65 -6.26 13.96
CA PHE A 53 21.03 -6.44 13.46
C PHE A 53 21.09 -7.23 12.14
N THR A 54 20.13 -8.11 11.86
CA THR A 54 20.10 -8.93 10.63
C THR A 54 19.75 -8.13 9.37
N SER A 55 19.18 -6.93 9.50
CA SER A 55 18.72 -6.15 8.35
C SER A 55 19.82 -5.51 7.51
N GLU A 56 21.04 -5.31 8.05
CA GLU A 56 22.14 -4.69 7.29
C GLU A 56 23.06 -5.71 6.61
N GLU A 57 23.31 -6.88 7.21
CA GLU A 57 24.22 -7.89 6.66
C GLU A 57 23.60 -8.72 5.52
N ASP A 58 22.31 -9.07 5.60
CA ASP A 58 21.60 -9.80 4.52
C ASP A 58 21.37 -8.94 3.26
N VAL A 59 21.47 -7.61 3.37
CA VAL A 59 21.41 -6.68 2.23
C VAL A 59 22.70 -6.74 1.41
N LEU A 60 23.84 -7.03 2.05
CA LEU A 60 25.16 -7.12 1.42
C LEU A 60 25.50 -8.53 0.94
N SER A 61 24.99 -9.57 1.60
CA SER A 61 25.25 -11.00 1.27
C SER A 61 24.30 -11.59 0.20
N GLY A 62 23.22 -10.88 -0.15
CA GLY A 62 22.21 -11.37 -1.09
C GLY A 62 22.72 -11.54 -2.52
N SER A 63 22.24 -12.57 -3.22
CA SER A 63 22.52 -12.77 -4.65
C SER A 63 21.96 -11.60 -5.50
N LYS A 64 22.59 -11.35 -6.66
CA LYS A 64 22.11 -10.36 -7.63
C LYS A 64 20.64 -10.63 -7.97
N HIS A 65 19.83 -9.58 -8.00
CA HIS A 65 18.38 -9.69 -8.20
C HIS A 65 17.80 -8.45 -8.88
N VAL A 66 16.54 -8.57 -9.32
CA VAL A 66 15.69 -7.44 -9.70
C VAL A 66 14.83 -7.06 -8.50
N ALA A 67 14.89 -5.79 -8.08
CA ALA A 67 14.03 -5.29 -7.03
C ALA A 67 12.64 -4.99 -7.58
N VAL A 68 11.58 -5.50 -6.96
CA VAL A 68 10.20 -5.27 -7.38
C VAL A 68 9.45 -4.51 -6.29
N VAL A 69 8.99 -3.30 -6.61
CA VAL A 69 8.12 -2.48 -5.76
C VAL A 69 6.71 -2.52 -6.34
N LYS A 70 5.70 -2.83 -5.53
CA LYS A 70 4.29 -2.88 -5.97
C LYS A 70 3.63 -1.51 -5.83
N LEU A 71 2.91 -1.10 -6.88
CA LEU A 71 1.99 0.03 -6.89
C LEU A 71 0.61 -0.50 -7.26
N GLU A 72 -0.18 -0.87 -6.26
CA GLU A 72 -1.46 -1.57 -6.45
C GLU A 72 -2.59 -0.84 -5.73
N GLY A 73 -3.65 -0.51 -6.47
CA GLY A 73 -4.82 0.21 -5.94
C GLY A 73 -4.72 1.74 -6.06
N ALA A 74 -5.69 2.44 -5.46
CA ALA A 74 -5.78 3.90 -5.54
C ALA A 74 -4.66 4.59 -4.75
N ILE A 75 -4.07 5.63 -5.33
CA ILE A 75 -2.94 6.40 -4.75
C ILE A 75 -3.49 7.46 -3.80
N MET A 76 -3.38 7.24 -2.49
CA MET A 76 -3.96 8.14 -1.48
C MET A 76 -2.99 8.41 -0.32
N PRO A 77 -3.02 9.61 0.31
CA PRO A 77 -2.29 9.86 1.55
C PRO A 77 -2.66 8.84 2.64
N GLY A 78 -1.68 8.42 3.44
CA GLY A 78 -1.89 7.45 4.53
C GLY A 78 -2.21 6.01 4.09
N SER A 79 -2.22 5.73 2.79
CA SER A 79 -2.41 4.38 2.25
C SER A 79 -1.08 3.71 1.92
N ARG A 80 -1.10 2.40 1.61
CA ARG A 80 0.10 1.64 1.22
C ARG A 80 0.72 2.10 -0.11
N THR A 81 -0.02 2.88 -0.91
CA THR A 81 0.42 3.49 -2.17
C THR A 81 0.77 4.97 -2.03
N SER A 82 0.78 5.51 -0.80
CA SER A 82 1.25 6.86 -0.52
C SER A 82 2.74 7.01 -0.76
N ALA A 83 3.19 8.23 -1.02
CA ALA A 83 4.61 8.57 -1.11
C ALA A 83 5.37 8.24 0.18
N GLU A 84 4.75 8.47 1.34
CA GLU A 84 5.31 8.13 2.66
C GLU A 84 5.66 6.64 2.77
N THR A 85 4.84 5.78 2.17
CA THR A 85 5.07 4.32 2.18
C THR A 85 5.98 3.86 1.03
N LEU A 86 5.76 4.37 -0.19
CA LEU A 86 6.49 3.89 -1.37
C LEU A 86 7.90 4.45 -1.50
N ASN A 87 8.15 5.70 -1.11
CA ASN A 87 9.47 6.32 -1.28
C ASN A 87 10.57 5.60 -0.47
N PRO A 88 10.34 5.17 0.80
CA PRO A 88 11.32 4.34 1.52
C PRO A 88 11.61 2.98 0.86
N LEU A 89 10.59 2.35 0.27
CA LEU A 89 10.75 1.09 -0.45
C LEU A 89 11.56 1.26 -1.74
N LEU A 90 11.25 2.31 -2.51
CA LEU A 90 12.02 2.71 -3.68
C LEU A 90 13.46 3.01 -3.28
N ASN A 91 13.69 3.85 -2.27
CA ASN A 91 15.02 4.18 -1.80
C ASN A 91 15.82 2.92 -1.39
N SER A 92 15.19 1.99 -0.66
CA SER A 92 15.81 0.71 -0.30
C SER A 92 16.15 -0.17 -1.52
N ALA A 93 15.28 -0.20 -2.53
CA ALA A 93 15.48 -0.94 -3.78
C ALA A 93 16.64 -0.35 -4.61
N PHE A 94 16.74 0.98 -4.66
CA PHE A 94 17.81 1.68 -5.36
C PHE A 94 19.14 1.62 -4.60
N LYS A 95 19.14 1.76 -3.27
CA LYS A 95 20.34 1.72 -2.42
C LYS A 95 21.01 0.34 -2.39
N ASN A 96 20.27 -0.76 -2.54
CA ASN A 96 20.85 -2.10 -2.47
C ASN A 96 21.83 -2.36 -3.65
N PRO A 97 23.12 -2.65 -3.40
CA PRO A 97 24.11 -2.86 -4.47
C PRO A 97 23.88 -4.15 -5.28
N ASN A 98 23.20 -5.15 -4.70
CA ASN A 98 22.86 -6.41 -5.37
C ASN A 98 21.62 -6.29 -6.27
N SER A 99 20.81 -5.24 -6.09
CA SER A 99 19.70 -4.90 -6.98
C SER A 99 20.25 -4.34 -8.30
N GLN A 100 20.08 -5.09 -9.40
CA GLN A 100 20.59 -4.71 -10.73
C GLN A 100 19.68 -3.71 -11.44
N ALA A 101 18.39 -3.74 -11.13
CA ALA A 101 17.35 -2.89 -11.69
C ALA A 101 16.15 -2.83 -10.74
N VAL A 102 15.36 -1.77 -10.84
CA VAL A 102 14.09 -1.63 -10.13
C VAL A 102 12.93 -1.82 -11.11
N ILE A 103 11.96 -2.66 -10.75
CA ILE A 103 10.68 -2.74 -11.44
C ILE A 103 9.61 -2.19 -10.50
N ILE A 104 8.86 -1.21 -10.97
CA ILE A 104 7.59 -0.79 -10.39
C ILE A 104 6.50 -1.62 -11.06
N LYS A 105 5.96 -2.59 -10.33
CA LYS A 105 4.85 -3.42 -10.78
C LYS A 105 3.54 -2.66 -10.52
N ALA A 106 2.90 -2.17 -11.57
CA ALA A 106 1.81 -1.20 -11.47
C ALA A 106 0.45 -1.80 -11.84
N ASN A 107 -0.52 -1.65 -10.95
CA ASN A 107 -1.94 -1.92 -11.21
C ASN A 107 -2.80 -0.91 -10.43
N SER A 108 -3.01 0.29 -11.00
CA SER A 108 -3.63 1.41 -10.30
C SER A 108 -4.46 2.32 -11.20
N PRO A 109 -5.66 2.73 -10.75
CA PRO A 109 -6.48 3.72 -11.44
C PRO A 109 -5.98 5.16 -11.28
N GLY A 110 -4.89 5.37 -10.52
CA GLY A 110 -4.42 6.69 -10.13
C GLY A 110 -4.91 7.12 -8.76
N GLY A 111 -5.04 8.43 -8.53
CA GLY A 111 -5.44 8.99 -7.25
C GLY A 111 -4.92 10.42 -7.06
N SER A 112 -4.45 10.73 -5.85
CA SER A 112 -3.97 12.05 -5.48
C SER A 112 -2.86 12.56 -6.41
N PRO A 113 -3.00 13.77 -7.00
CA PRO A 113 -1.94 14.41 -7.78
C PRO A 113 -0.65 14.61 -6.97
N VAL A 114 -0.77 15.07 -5.72
CA VAL A 114 0.38 15.33 -4.84
C VAL A 114 1.19 14.07 -4.56
N GLN A 115 0.54 12.99 -4.13
CA GLN A 115 1.21 11.70 -3.89
C GLN A 115 1.90 11.18 -5.15
N SER A 116 1.24 11.30 -6.31
CA SER A 116 1.81 10.87 -7.60
C SER A 116 3.05 11.68 -7.99
N ALA A 117 3.03 13.00 -7.78
CA ALA A 117 4.16 13.88 -8.01
C ALA A 117 5.35 13.57 -7.09
N LEU A 118 5.10 13.38 -5.78
CA LEU A 118 6.15 13.04 -4.81
C LEU A 118 6.86 11.72 -5.15
N ILE A 119 6.12 10.72 -5.64
CA ILE A 119 6.71 9.44 -6.05
C ILE A 119 7.47 9.60 -7.38
N ASN A 120 6.94 10.35 -8.34
CA ASN A 120 7.61 10.66 -9.61
C ASN A 120 8.96 11.36 -9.39
N ASP A 121 8.97 12.40 -8.55
CA ASP A 121 10.18 13.16 -8.21
C ASP A 121 11.21 12.28 -7.51
N GLU A 122 10.77 11.41 -6.60
CA GLU A 122 11.67 10.50 -5.89
C GLU A 122 12.28 9.45 -6.83
N ILE A 123 11.50 8.87 -7.75
CA ILE A 123 12.04 7.97 -8.78
C ILE A 123 13.10 8.71 -9.60
N THR A 124 12.82 9.93 -10.05
CA THR A 124 13.76 10.74 -10.83
C THR A 124 15.06 11.01 -10.06
N ARG A 125 14.94 11.37 -8.78
CA ARG A 125 16.09 11.60 -7.89
C ARG A 125 16.91 10.33 -7.69
N LEU A 126 16.28 9.21 -7.37
CA LEU A 126 16.94 7.93 -7.10
C LEU A 126 17.64 7.35 -8.33
N LYS A 127 17.02 7.45 -9.52
CA LYS A 127 17.65 7.09 -10.80
C LYS A 127 18.96 7.85 -10.99
N THR A 128 18.92 9.16 -10.79
CA THR A 128 20.08 10.04 -10.96
C THR A 128 21.17 9.73 -9.92
N LEU A 129 20.77 9.53 -8.67
CA LEU A 129 21.69 9.28 -7.55
C LEU A 129 22.44 7.94 -7.67
N TYR A 130 21.75 6.89 -8.09
CA TYR A 130 22.30 5.53 -8.10
C TYR A 130 22.66 5.01 -9.50
N ASN A 131 22.35 5.76 -10.56
CA ASN A 131 22.55 5.36 -11.96
C ASN A 131 22.02 3.94 -12.25
N LYS A 132 20.87 3.61 -11.68
CA LYS A 132 20.26 2.27 -11.75
C LYS A 132 19.00 2.34 -12.62
N PRO A 133 18.84 1.42 -13.59
CA PRO A 133 17.68 1.45 -14.46
C PRO A 133 16.40 1.09 -13.69
N VAL A 134 15.32 1.81 -14.00
CA VAL A 134 13.99 1.55 -13.48
C VAL A 134 12.98 1.37 -14.60
N TYR A 135 12.16 0.36 -14.43
CA TYR A 135 11.13 -0.04 -15.36
C TYR A 135 9.77 0.03 -14.68
N VAL A 136 8.75 0.49 -15.39
CA VAL A 136 7.37 0.27 -14.96
C VAL A 136 6.80 -0.85 -15.80
N VAL A 137 6.20 -1.84 -15.14
CA VAL A 137 5.47 -2.92 -15.80
C VAL A 137 4.04 -2.86 -15.33
N VAL A 138 3.16 -2.53 -16.26
CA VAL A 138 1.72 -2.42 -16.02
C VAL A 138 1.08 -3.80 -16.16
N GLU A 139 0.27 -4.18 -15.17
CA GLU A 139 -0.61 -5.34 -15.26
C GLU A 139 -1.89 -4.94 -16.00
N ASP A 140 -3.02 -4.77 -15.31
CA ASP A 140 -4.30 -4.49 -15.98
C ASP A 140 -4.46 -3.01 -16.29
N LEU A 141 -4.05 -2.13 -15.36
CA LEU A 141 -4.37 -0.71 -15.41
C LEU A 141 -3.22 0.15 -14.88
N CYS A 142 -2.85 1.19 -15.63
CA CYS A 142 -2.07 2.30 -15.10
C CYS A 142 -2.58 3.61 -15.69
N ALA A 143 -3.54 4.19 -15.00
CA ALA A 143 -4.28 5.38 -15.42
C ALA A 143 -4.03 6.57 -14.48
N SER A 144 -4.19 7.79 -14.99
CA SER A 144 -4.13 9.04 -14.24
C SER A 144 -2.85 9.13 -13.39
N GLY A 145 -2.96 9.27 -12.06
CA GLY A 145 -1.82 9.32 -11.14
C GLY A 145 -0.82 8.15 -11.28
N CYS A 146 -1.26 6.96 -11.68
CA CYS A 146 -0.34 5.86 -11.96
C CYS A 146 0.55 6.17 -13.17
N TYR A 147 -0.05 6.68 -14.25
CA TYR A 147 0.70 7.06 -15.44
C TYR A 147 1.60 8.27 -15.15
N TYR A 148 1.16 9.21 -14.30
CA TYR A 148 2.01 10.28 -13.77
C TYR A 148 3.28 9.72 -13.14
N ILE A 149 3.18 8.69 -12.30
CA ILE A 149 4.36 8.04 -11.71
C ILE A 149 5.17 7.31 -12.78
N ALA A 150 4.50 6.60 -13.68
CA ALA A 150 5.14 5.72 -14.65
C ALA A 150 6.10 6.45 -15.59
N VAL A 151 5.78 7.69 -15.98
CA VAL A 151 6.63 8.48 -16.89
C VAL A 151 7.99 8.88 -16.30
N ALA A 152 8.22 8.73 -14.99
CA ALA A 152 9.55 8.87 -14.40
C ALA A 152 10.50 7.70 -14.75
N ALA A 153 9.96 6.55 -15.16
CA ALA A 153 10.76 5.36 -15.45
C ALA A 153 11.55 5.48 -16.76
N ASP A 154 12.61 4.66 -16.91
CA ASP A 154 13.38 4.62 -18.16
C ASP A 154 12.54 4.01 -19.29
N LYS A 155 11.84 2.93 -18.98
CA LYS A 155 10.91 2.26 -19.89
C LYS A 155 9.65 1.78 -19.19
N ILE A 156 8.54 1.83 -19.91
CA ILE A 156 7.22 1.37 -19.49
C ILE A 156 6.82 0.21 -20.42
N TYR A 157 6.42 -0.91 -19.83
CA TYR A 157 5.90 -2.07 -20.55
C TYR A 157 4.50 -2.41 -20.04
N ALA A 158 3.66 -2.95 -20.92
CA ALA A 158 2.32 -3.38 -20.57
C ALA A 158 1.85 -4.56 -21.45
N ASN A 159 0.80 -5.27 -21.03
CA ASN A 159 0.11 -6.19 -21.92
C ASN A 159 -0.65 -5.41 -23.01
N LYS A 160 -0.94 -6.07 -24.14
CA LYS A 160 -1.80 -5.53 -25.20
C LYS A 160 -3.17 -5.07 -24.66
N GLY A 161 -3.75 -5.81 -23.71
CA GLY A 161 -5.04 -5.50 -23.11
C GLY A 161 -4.99 -4.52 -21.93
N SER A 162 -3.80 -4.10 -21.49
CA SER A 162 -3.66 -3.16 -20.37
C SER A 162 -4.23 -1.79 -20.73
N ILE A 163 -4.84 -1.11 -19.77
CA ILE A 163 -5.40 0.23 -19.93
C ILE A 163 -4.38 1.26 -19.44
N ILE A 164 -3.99 2.17 -20.32
CA ILE A 164 -2.97 3.21 -20.10
C ILE A 164 -3.58 4.60 -20.35
N GLY A 165 -3.03 5.63 -19.71
CA GLY A 165 -3.37 7.02 -20.00
C GLY A 165 -4.27 7.61 -18.93
N SER A 166 -5.47 8.06 -19.29
CA SER A 166 -6.34 8.90 -18.44
C SER A 166 -5.61 10.15 -17.95
N ILE A 167 -4.90 10.81 -18.87
CA ILE A 167 -4.14 12.03 -18.58
C ILE A 167 -5.12 13.19 -18.51
N GLY A 168 -5.50 13.54 -17.28
CA GLY A 168 -6.51 14.53 -16.96
C GLY A 168 -6.72 14.62 -15.46
N VAL A 169 -7.43 15.66 -15.01
CA VAL A 169 -7.71 15.92 -13.60
C VAL A 169 -9.19 16.22 -13.43
N ARG A 170 -9.81 15.61 -12.43
CA ARG A 170 -11.20 15.86 -12.07
C ARG A 170 -11.34 16.16 -10.59
N MET A 171 -12.36 16.92 -10.26
CA MET A 171 -12.85 17.14 -8.91
C MET A 171 -14.36 17.00 -8.97
N ASP A 172 -14.89 16.14 -8.11
CA ASP A 172 -16.31 15.81 -8.11
C ASP A 172 -16.94 16.27 -6.80
N THR A 173 -18.10 16.90 -6.92
CA THR A 173 -19.00 17.25 -5.81
C THR A 173 -20.43 16.87 -6.22
N PHE A 174 -21.34 16.78 -5.24
CA PHE A 174 -22.74 16.46 -5.48
C PHE A 174 -23.62 17.53 -4.83
N GLY A 175 -24.80 17.79 -5.38
CA GLY A 175 -25.78 18.72 -4.80
C GLY A 175 -27.01 17.96 -4.27
N VAL A 176 -27.50 18.34 -3.09
CA VAL A 176 -28.68 17.69 -2.46
C VAL A 176 -29.84 18.64 -2.19
N THR A 177 -29.76 19.89 -2.64
CA THR A 177 -30.75 20.94 -2.37
C THR A 177 -32.19 20.56 -2.71
N GLY A 178 -32.43 19.94 -3.87
CA GLY A 178 -33.77 19.50 -4.26
C GLY A 178 -34.36 18.38 -3.40
N LEU A 179 -33.53 17.58 -2.72
CA LEU A 179 -33.99 16.60 -1.74
C LEU A 179 -34.30 17.28 -0.40
N MET A 180 -33.43 18.21 0.02
CA MET A 180 -33.61 18.97 1.26
C MET A 180 -34.92 19.76 1.27
N GLU A 181 -35.25 20.42 0.15
CA GLU A 181 -36.50 21.16 -0.01
C GLU A 181 -37.72 20.25 0.18
N LYS A 182 -37.73 19.06 -0.44
CA LYS A 182 -38.81 18.08 -0.30
C LYS A 182 -38.97 17.55 1.12
N MET A 183 -37.89 17.52 1.89
CA MET A 183 -37.87 17.02 3.25
C MET A 183 -38.03 18.14 4.31
N GLY A 184 -38.12 19.40 3.89
CA GLY A 184 -38.16 20.54 4.80
C GLY A 184 -36.87 20.76 5.60
N ILE A 185 -35.71 20.35 5.05
CA ILE A 185 -34.40 20.57 5.66
C ILE A 185 -33.82 21.90 5.17
N GLU A 186 -33.36 22.73 6.09
CA GLU A 186 -32.71 24.02 5.82
C GLU A 186 -31.21 23.96 6.13
N ASN A 187 -30.37 24.48 5.22
CA ASN A 187 -28.95 24.72 5.50
C ASN A 187 -28.77 26.07 6.22
N ARG A 188 -28.28 26.07 7.46
CA ARG A 188 -28.02 27.29 8.26
C ARG A 188 -26.52 27.52 8.46
N SER A 189 -25.75 27.35 7.39
CA SER A 189 -24.29 27.55 7.41
C SER A 189 -23.95 29.02 7.65
N MET A 190 -23.00 29.28 8.54
CA MET A 190 -22.41 30.60 8.80
C MET A 190 -20.91 30.50 8.56
N HIS A 191 -20.36 31.40 7.75
CA HIS A 191 -18.94 31.42 7.42
C HIS A 191 -18.37 32.84 7.38
N ALA A 192 -17.07 32.94 7.65
CA ALA A 192 -16.29 34.16 7.44
C ALA A 192 -15.38 33.98 6.21
N GLY A 193 -15.29 35.01 5.38
CA GLY A 193 -14.63 34.97 4.08
C GLY A 193 -15.61 34.67 2.93
N GLU A 194 -15.52 35.46 1.87
CA GLU A 194 -16.48 35.48 0.75
C GLU A 194 -16.61 34.14 0.03
N HIS A 195 -15.50 33.42 -0.16
CA HIS A 195 -15.47 32.17 -0.93
C HIS A 195 -15.45 30.90 -0.05
N LYS A 196 -15.70 31.04 1.26
CA LYS A 196 -15.55 29.93 2.21
C LYS A 196 -16.62 28.85 2.07
N ALA A 197 -17.72 29.16 1.37
CA ALA A 197 -18.80 28.25 1.03
C ALA A 197 -18.81 27.83 -0.45
N PHE A 198 -17.71 28.06 -1.20
CA PHE A 198 -17.64 27.57 -2.57
C PHE A 198 -17.88 26.06 -2.62
N ILE A 199 -18.54 25.61 -3.68
CA ILE A 199 -18.84 24.20 -3.98
C ILE A 199 -19.55 23.45 -2.82
N ASP A 200 -20.29 24.17 -1.96
CA ASP A 200 -21.07 23.59 -0.86
C ASP A 200 -22.20 22.69 -1.41
N PRO A 201 -22.23 21.38 -1.09
CA PRO A 201 -23.25 20.45 -1.57
C PRO A 201 -24.67 20.76 -1.09
N PHE A 202 -24.80 21.58 -0.04
CA PHE A 202 -26.07 21.98 0.58
C PHE A 202 -26.57 23.35 0.10
N SER A 203 -25.85 23.99 -0.82
CA SER A 203 -26.20 25.27 -1.40
C SER A 203 -26.62 25.13 -2.87
N PRO A 204 -27.33 26.12 -3.45
CA PRO A 204 -27.61 26.14 -4.89
C PRO A 204 -26.32 26.02 -5.73
N LYS A 205 -26.48 25.70 -7.02
CA LYS A 205 -25.34 25.58 -7.94
C LYS A 205 -24.48 26.85 -7.92
N ASP A 206 -23.22 26.69 -7.55
CA ASP A 206 -22.24 27.75 -7.42
C ASP A 206 -21.37 27.84 -8.69
N GLU A 207 -21.82 28.60 -9.68
CA GLU A 207 -21.10 28.74 -10.95
C GLU A 207 -19.76 29.48 -10.80
N SER A 208 -19.67 30.46 -9.89
CA SER A 208 -18.44 31.22 -9.68
C SER A 208 -17.37 30.38 -8.98
N GLY A 209 -17.75 29.62 -7.95
CA GLY A 209 -16.86 28.64 -7.33
C GLY A 209 -16.44 27.55 -8.32
N ARG A 210 -17.38 27.02 -9.12
CA ARG A 210 -17.06 26.01 -10.13
C ARG A 210 -16.06 26.52 -11.16
N GLN A 211 -16.26 27.74 -11.68
CA GLN A 211 -15.32 28.37 -12.60
C GLN A 211 -13.95 28.59 -11.95
N PHE A 212 -13.92 29.07 -10.71
CA PHE A 212 -12.67 29.25 -9.96
C PHE A 212 -11.89 27.93 -9.82
N PHE A 213 -12.53 26.85 -9.36
CA PHE A 213 -11.87 25.56 -9.22
C PHE A 213 -11.42 24.98 -10.56
N GLN A 214 -12.21 25.14 -11.62
CA GLN A 214 -11.86 24.68 -12.95
C GLN A 214 -10.59 25.38 -13.48
N GLU A 215 -10.57 26.71 -13.50
CA GLU A 215 -9.48 27.48 -14.10
C GLU A 215 -8.24 27.53 -13.20
N ARG A 216 -8.42 27.66 -11.88
CA ARG A 216 -7.31 27.95 -10.96
C ARG A 216 -6.71 26.70 -10.33
N ILE A 217 -7.47 25.61 -10.25
CA ILE A 217 -7.02 24.37 -9.61
C ILE A 217 -6.86 23.29 -10.65
N LEU A 218 -7.94 22.88 -11.32
CA LEU A 218 -7.93 21.74 -12.23
C LEU A 218 -7.03 21.95 -13.43
N GLU A 219 -7.16 23.09 -14.14
CA GLU A 219 -6.35 23.35 -15.32
C GLU A 219 -4.86 23.45 -14.97
N ARG A 220 -4.50 24.08 -13.85
CA ARG A 220 -3.11 24.17 -13.41
C ARG A 220 -2.53 22.80 -13.03
N THR A 221 -3.29 21.97 -12.32
CA THR A 221 -2.86 20.60 -12.01
C THR A 221 -2.76 19.75 -13.28
N HIS A 222 -3.63 19.97 -14.26
CA HIS A 222 -3.57 19.29 -15.53
C HIS A 222 -2.30 19.67 -16.32
N GLN A 223 -1.96 20.96 -16.39
CA GLN A 223 -0.71 21.41 -17.01
C GLN A 223 0.53 20.80 -16.35
N GLN A 224 0.57 20.68 -15.03
CA GLN A 224 1.65 19.98 -14.32
C GLN A 224 1.77 18.50 -14.73
N PHE A 225 0.64 17.83 -14.95
CA PHE A 225 0.64 16.45 -15.45
C PHE A 225 1.16 16.38 -16.89
N ILE A 226 0.71 17.28 -17.77
CA ILE A 226 1.22 17.38 -19.15
C ILE A 226 2.74 17.58 -19.15
N GLU A 227 3.26 18.48 -18.31
CA GLU A 227 4.69 18.73 -18.15
C GLU A 227 5.46 17.47 -17.69
N ALA A 228 4.93 16.73 -16.70
CA ALA A 228 5.52 15.48 -16.25
C ALA A 228 5.58 14.42 -17.36
N VAL A 229 4.51 14.30 -18.15
CA VAL A 229 4.46 13.36 -19.29
C VAL A 229 5.46 13.76 -20.37
N ARG A 230 5.48 15.03 -20.77
CA ARG A 230 6.45 15.55 -21.77
C ARG A 230 7.88 15.34 -21.31
N LYS A 231 8.19 15.67 -20.05
CA LYS A 231 9.53 15.48 -19.47
C LYS A 231 9.95 14.01 -19.44
N GLY A 232 9.05 13.11 -19.05
CA GLY A 232 9.35 11.69 -18.90
C GLY A 232 9.42 10.93 -20.23
N ARG A 233 8.51 11.22 -21.16
CA ARG A 233 8.48 10.55 -22.47
C ARG A 233 9.45 11.19 -23.47
N GLY A 234 9.67 12.50 -23.40
CA GLY A 234 10.48 13.25 -24.39
C GLY A 234 9.91 13.07 -25.80
N ASP A 235 10.78 12.97 -26.80
CA ASP A 235 10.38 12.81 -28.21
C ASP A 235 9.62 11.49 -28.51
N ARG A 236 9.51 10.58 -27.53
CA ARG A 236 8.76 9.33 -27.68
C ARG A 236 7.26 9.58 -27.77
N ILE A 237 6.70 10.54 -27.02
CA ILE A 237 5.25 10.78 -27.01
C ILE A 237 4.82 11.42 -28.32
N LYS A 238 3.79 10.87 -28.95
CA LYS A 238 3.18 11.41 -30.17
C LYS A 238 1.88 12.09 -29.80
N GLU A 239 2.00 13.36 -29.45
CA GLU A 239 0.86 14.18 -29.02
C GLU A 239 -0.12 14.41 -30.17
N ASN A 240 -1.41 14.35 -29.84
CA ASN A 240 -2.53 14.75 -30.67
C ASN A 240 -3.61 15.41 -29.79
N GLU A 241 -4.70 15.85 -30.41
CA GLU A 241 -5.82 16.52 -29.73
C GLU A 241 -6.44 15.71 -28.57
N ASN A 242 -6.29 14.39 -28.58
CA ASN A 242 -6.87 13.47 -27.60
C ASN A 242 -5.89 13.10 -26.47
N THR A 243 -4.59 13.36 -26.61
CA THR A 243 -3.55 12.87 -25.68
C THR A 243 -3.77 13.30 -24.23
N TYR A 244 -4.26 14.52 -24.02
CA TYR A 244 -4.42 15.13 -22.70
C TYR A 244 -5.89 15.42 -22.36
N THR A 245 -6.81 14.59 -22.84
CA THR A 245 -8.26 14.78 -22.65
C THR A 245 -8.85 13.93 -21.52
N GLY A 246 -8.03 13.08 -20.90
CA GLY A 246 -8.49 12.06 -19.95
C GLY A 246 -8.94 10.75 -20.61
N LEU A 247 -8.80 10.59 -21.93
CA LEU A 247 -9.03 9.32 -22.61
C LEU A 247 -8.00 8.26 -22.19
N VAL A 248 -8.34 6.99 -22.46
CA VAL A 248 -7.48 5.83 -22.21
C VAL A 248 -7.17 5.09 -23.50
N TRP A 249 -6.06 4.35 -23.50
CA TRP A 249 -5.58 3.57 -24.63
C TRP A 249 -5.25 2.16 -24.19
N LEU A 250 -5.51 1.20 -25.06
CA LEU A 250 -5.01 -0.16 -24.88
C LEU A 250 -3.49 -0.20 -25.11
N GLY A 251 -2.81 -1.20 -24.54
CA GLY A 251 -1.36 -1.29 -24.58
C GLY A 251 -0.74 -1.24 -25.99
N ASP A 252 -1.36 -1.86 -26.99
CA ASP A 252 -0.85 -1.79 -28.37
C ASP A 252 -1.00 -0.40 -29.01
N GLU A 253 -2.09 0.31 -28.72
CA GLU A 253 -2.25 1.72 -29.08
C GLU A 253 -1.28 2.61 -28.32
N ALA A 254 -1.08 2.34 -27.03
CA ALA A 254 -0.15 3.04 -26.15
C ALA A 254 1.32 2.93 -26.61
N VAL A 255 1.69 1.84 -27.29
CA VAL A 255 3.00 1.73 -27.95
C VAL A 255 3.05 2.65 -29.18
N LYS A 256 1.99 2.63 -30.02
CA LYS A 256 1.97 3.39 -31.29
C LYS A 256 2.04 4.90 -31.06
N ASN A 257 1.33 5.40 -30.05
CA ASN A 257 1.31 6.81 -29.66
C ASN A 257 2.47 7.18 -28.70
N GLY A 258 3.32 6.21 -28.33
CA GLY A 258 4.54 6.45 -27.56
C GLY A 258 4.33 6.68 -26.06
N MET A 259 3.15 6.36 -25.54
CA MET A 259 2.85 6.40 -24.12
C MET A 259 3.62 5.33 -23.33
N ILE A 260 3.89 4.18 -23.94
CA ILE A 260 4.74 3.12 -23.40
C ILE A 260 5.81 2.71 -24.41
N ASP A 261 6.82 1.97 -23.96
CA ASP A 261 8.00 1.62 -24.76
C ASP A 261 7.89 0.24 -25.44
N GLY A 262 7.00 -0.62 -24.95
CA GLY A 262 6.79 -1.92 -25.56
C GLY A 262 5.71 -2.75 -24.88
N LEU A 263 5.37 -3.85 -25.54
CA LEU A 263 4.50 -4.88 -24.96
C LEU A 263 5.33 -5.88 -24.16
N GLY A 264 4.83 -6.30 -23.00
CA GLY A 264 5.47 -7.31 -22.18
C GLY A 264 4.90 -7.38 -20.77
N ASP A 265 5.23 -8.48 -20.10
CA ASP A 265 4.97 -8.67 -18.68
C ASP A 265 6.27 -8.59 -17.87
N ILE A 266 6.16 -8.76 -16.54
CA ILE A 266 7.30 -8.69 -15.64
C ILE A 266 8.34 -9.78 -15.94
N GLY A 267 7.88 -10.95 -16.38
CA GLY A 267 8.74 -12.06 -16.79
C GLY A 267 9.54 -11.74 -18.03
N TYR A 268 8.90 -11.15 -19.05
CA TYR A 268 9.55 -10.66 -20.26
C TYR A 268 10.61 -9.60 -19.94
N VAL A 269 10.27 -8.57 -19.15
CA VAL A 269 11.23 -7.53 -18.78
C VAL A 269 12.42 -8.11 -18.01
N LYS A 270 12.18 -9.04 -17.09
CA LYS A 270 13.26 -9.71 -16.34
C LYS A 270 14.17 -10.56 -17.24
N ARG A 271 13.59 -11.39 -18.11
CA ARG A 271 14.35 -12.35 -18.95
C ARG A 271 15.05 -11.66 -20.11
N GLU A 272 14.32 -10.85 -20.86
CA GLU A 272 14.77 -10.33 -22.15
C GLU A 272 15.45 -8.96 -22.04
N ILE A 273 14.97 -8.10 -21.13
CA ILE A 273 15.46 -6.72 -20.99
C ILE A 273 16.57 -6.63 -19.95
N ILE A 274 16.31 -7.09 -18.72
CA ILE A 274 17.25 -6.99 -17.59
C ILE A 274 18.25 -8.17 -17.57
N LYS A 275 17.86 -9.33 -18.12
CA LYS A 275 18.63 -10.58 -18.11
C LYS A 275 18.96 -11.06 -16.68
N GLN A 276 18.01 -10.87 -15.76
CA GLN A 276 18.06 -11.34 -14.38
C GLN A 276 16.67 -11.80 -13.93
N THR A 277 16.56 -13.07 -13.54
CA THR A 277 15.28 -13.69 -13.16
C THR A 277 15.07 -13.78 -11.65
N ASN A 278 16.14 -13.70 -10.85
CA ASN A 278 16.03 -13.62 -9.40
C ASN A 278 15.35 -12.30 -9.01
N THR A 279 14.42 -12.35 -8.06
CA THR A 279 13.63 -11.19 -7.64
C THR A 279 13.56 -11.08 -6.14
N ARG A 280 13.68 -9.84 -5.66
CA ARG A 280 13.37 -9.48 -4.29
C ARG A 280 12.21 -8.49 -4.30
N HIS A 281 11.16 -8.80 -3.55
CA HIS A 281 10.02 -7.91 -3.38
C HIS A 281 10.29 -6.93 -2.24
N TYR A 282 9.98 -5.66 -2.49
CA TYR A 282 10.05 -4.57 -1.54
C TYR A 282 8.62 -4.12 -1.28
N GLU A 283 8.06 -4.57 -0.16
CA GLU A 283 6.67 -4.36 0.22
C GLU A 283 6.61 -3.73 1.61
N ALA A 284 5.60 -2.90 1.86
CA ALA A 284 5.34 -2.38 3.19
C ALA A 284 4.93 -3.54 4.10
N GLU A 285 5.54 -3.62 5.29
CA GLU A 285 5.21 -4.67 6.28
C GLU A 285 3.71 -4.74 6.51
N LYS A 286 3.15 -5.96 6.48
CA LYS A 286 1.77 -6.18 6.91
C LYS A 286 1.72 -5.94 8.40
N THR A 287 0.67 -5.26 8.88
CA THR A 287 0.47 -5.18 10.32
C THR A 287 0.25 -6.58 10.88
N PHE A 288 0.63 -6.83 12.14
CA PHE A 288 0.44 -8.14 12.78
C PHE A 288 -1.02 -8.62 12.69
N MET A 289 -1.99 -7.71 12.83
CA MET A 289 -3.40 -8.02 12.66
C MET A 289 -3.75 -8.41 11.22
N GLU A 290 -3.20 -7.75 10.19
CA GLU A 290 -3.39 -8.16 8.79
C GLU A 290 -2.78 -9.52 8.49
N GLN A 291 -1.62 -9.84 9.08
CA GLN A 291 -0.98 -11.14 8.92
C GLN A 291 -1.82 -12.24 9.60
N LEU A 292 -2.23 -12.01 10.84
CA LEU A 292 -3.06 -12.93 11.61
C LEU A 292 -4.44 -13.13 10.96
N MET A 293 -5.11 -12.05 10.55
CA MET A 293 -6.42 -12.12 9.91
C MET A 293 -6.35 -12.61 8.46
N GLY A 294 -5.28 -12.34 7.72
CA GLY A 294 -5.09 -12.82 6.35
C GLY A 294 -4.93 -14.34 6.28
N ASP A 295 -4.15 -14.90 7.20
CA ASP A 295 -3.96 -16.35 7.30
C ASP A 295 -5.23 -17.05 7.83
N ILE A 296 -5.89 -16.47 8.85
CA ILE A 296 -7.14 -17.03 9.39
C ILE A 296 -8.28 -16.92 8.37
N SER A 297 -8.51 -15.77 7.74
CA SER A 297 -9.67 -15.58 6.86
C SER A 297 -9.59 -16.39 5.58
N SER A 298 -8.43 -16.47 4.93
CA SER A 298 -8.27 -17.22 3.68
C SER A 298 -8.41 -18.74 3.90
N GLU A 299 -7.80 -19.27 4.97
CA GLU A 299 -7.89 -20.69 5.28
C GLU A 299 -9.29 -21.07 5.79
N THR A 300 -9.91 -20.23 6.61
CA THR A 300 -11.27 -20.50 7.13
C THR A 300 -12.33 -20.35 6.04
N ALA A 301 -12.22 -19.35 5.15
CA ALA A 301 -13.16 -19.17 4.03
C ALA A 301 -13.06 -20.31 3.01
N THR A 302 -11.84 -20.79 2.72
CA THR A 302 -11.63 -21.94 1.82
C THR A 302 -12.13 -23.24 2.45
N ARG A 303 -11.93 -23.43 3.76
CA ARG A 303 -12.48 -24.59 4.47
C ARG A 303 -14.01 -24.55 4.59
N LEU A 304 -14.60 -23.38 4.82
CA LEU A 304 -16.05 -23.19 4.80
C LEU A 304 -16.64 -23.45 3.41
N SER A 305 -16.02 -22.93 2.35
CA SER A 305 -16.51 -23.17 0.98
C SER A 305 -16.43 -24.64 0.58
N MET A 306 -15.38 -25.36 0.99
CA MET A 306 -15.27 -26.81 0.83
C MET A 306 -16.33 -27.57 1.61
N TYR A 307 -16.68 -27.14 2.82
CA TYR A 307 -17.77 -27.73 3.60
C TYR A 307 -19.16 -27.50 2.98
N PHE A 308 -19.40 -26.33 2.39
CA PHE A 308 -20.67 -26.04 1.72
C PHE A 308 -20.80 -26.76 0.37
N THR A 309 -19.68 -27.13 -0.28
CA THR A 309 -19.69 -27.88 -1.54
C THR A 309 -19.82 -29.39 -1.34
N THR A 310 -19.47 -29.94 -0.17
CA THR A 310 -19.68 -31.35 0.18
C THR A 310 -21.07 -31.65 0.77
N LEU A 311 -21.91 -30.63 0.97
CA LEU A 311 -23.30 -30.74 1.44
C LEU A 311 -24.34 -30.78 0.30
N LYS A 312 -23.95 -31.20 -0.91
CA LYS A 312 -24.89 -31.51 -2.01
C LYS A 312 -25.00 -33.00 -2.26
#